data_AF-A0A2M9Q9Y2-F1
#
_entry.id   AF-A0A2M9Q9Y2-F1
#
_cell.length_a   1.000
_cell.length_b   1.000
_cell.length_c   1.000
_cell.angle_alpha   90.00
_cell.angle_beta   90.00
_cell.angle_gamma   90.00
#
_symmetry.space_group_name_H-M   'P 1'
#
loop_
_entity.id
_entity.type
_entity.pdbx_description
1 polymer ?
#
loop_
_entity_poly.entity_id
_entity_poly.type
_entity_poly.pdbx_seq_one_letter_code
_entity_poly.pdbx_strand_id
1 'polypeptide(L)'
;MDIVKDYDLELVAYTKLLKGQDKISCAGPKCTDKYHTFQYKHKTDENNIGSFFCGGDAAKSFMRLANIEPIKIFNPLSGESTNDSDEEDTLSESSKGSENHSSNEDYKKK
;
A
#
# COMPACT_ATOMS: atom_id res chain seq x y z
N MET A 1 2.80 -18.46 -23.26
CA MET A 1 1.54 -18.11 -22.58
C MET A 1 1.64 -16.63 -22.22
N ASP A 2 0.82 -15.79 -22.84
CA ASP A 2 0.74 -14.37 -22.49
C ASP A 2 -0.51 -14.18 -21.63
N ILE A 3 -0.33 -14.09 -20.31
CA ILE A 3 -1.45 -13.96 -19.37
C ILE A 3 -2.36 -12.77 -19.70
N VAL A 4 -1.78 -11.69 -20.25
CA VAL A 4 -2.50 -10.47 -20.66
C VAL A 4 -3.39 -10.63 -21.90
N LYS A 5 -3.26 -11.74 -22.65
CA LYS A 5 -4.16 -12.02 -23.78
C LYS A 5 -5.53 -12.44 -23.27
N ASP A 6 -5.57 -13.33 -22.30
CA ASP A 6 -6.81 -13.98 -21.86
C ASP A 6 -7.41 -13.34 -20.59
N TYR A 7 -6.58 -12.61 -19.83
CA TYR A 7 -6.97 -12.00 -18.57
C TYR A 7 -6.75 -10.48 -18.58
N ASP A 8 -7.69 -9.77 -17.96
CA ASP A 8 -7.49 -8.41 -17.50
C ASP A 8 -6.78 -8.44 -16.15
N LEU A 9 -5.72 -7.64 -16.02
CA LEU A 9 -4.91 -7.55 -14.81
C LEU A 9 -5.11 -6.19 -14.16
N GLU A 10 -5.21 -6.20 -12.83
CA GLU A 10 -5.26 -4.99 -12.01
C GLU A 10 -4.20 -5.07 -10.92
N LEU A 11 -3.40 -4.00 -10.78
CA LEU A 11 -2.46 -3.88 -9.66
C LEU A 11 -3.21 -3.34 -8.44
N VAL A 12 -3.30 -4.15 -7.38
CA VAL A 12 -4.13 -3.84 -6.21
C VAL A 12 -3.31 -3.38 -5.01
N ALA A 13 -2.08 -3.88 -4.86
CA ALA A 13 -1.25 -3.52 -3.72
C ALA A 13 0.25 -3.54 -4.02
N TYR A 14 0.95 -2.62 -3.37
CA TYR A 14 2.39 -2.62 -3.18
C TYR A 14 2.67 -2.79 -1.68
N THR A 15 3.35 -3.86 -1.30
CA THR A 15 3.65 -4.11 0.12
C THR A 15 5.15 -4.19 0.33
N LYS A 16 5.66 -3.32 1.21
CA LYS A 16 7.02 -3.43 1.75
C LYS A 16 7.00 -4.29 3.00
N LEU A 17 7.86 -5.30 3.04
CA LEU A 17 8.04 -6.17 4.19
C LEU A 17 8.94 -5.47 5.22
N LEU A 18 8.63 -5.66 6.50
CA LEU A 18 9.51 -5.22 7.57
C LEU A 18 10.75 -6.12 7.63
N LYS A 19 11.86 -5.57 8.16
CA LYS A 19 13.10 -6.34 8.32
C LYS A 19 12.82 -7.60 9.13
N GLY A 20 13.19 -8.76 8.56
CA GLY A 20 12.98 -10.07 9.18
C GLY A 20 11.66 -10.77 8.80
N GLN A 21 10.78 -10.12 8.04
CA GLN A 21 9.63 -10.77 7.42
C GLN A 21 10.00 -11.32 6.04
N ASP A 22 9.58 -12.55 5.76
CA ASP A 22 9.60 -13.12 4.41
C ASP A 22 8.20 -13.53 3.96
N LYS A 23 7.98 -13.49 2.65
CA LYS A 23 6.77 -14.01 2.02
C LYS A 23 7.16 -14.89 0.84
N ILE A 24 6.67 -16.13 0.82
CA ILE A 24 6.94 -17.07 -0.27
C ILE A 24 6.02 -16.69 -1.43
N SER A 25 6.57 -16.23 -2.56
CA SER A 25 5.79 -15.97 -3.77
C SER A 25 5.16 -17.24 -4.32
N CYS A 26 3.94 -17.14 -4.85
CA CYS A 26 3.34 -18.21 -5.65
C CYS A 26 4.19 -18.59 -6.89
N ALA A 27 5.14 -17.73 -7.30
CA ALA A 27 6.08 -17.97 -8.39
C ALA A 27 7.40 -18.63 -7.94
N GLY A 28 7.58 -18.95 -6.65
CA GLY A 28 8.74 -19.69 -6.12
C GLY A 28 9.70 -18.86 -5.25
N PRO A 29 10.29 -17.75 -5.73
CA PRO A 29 11.25 -16.98 -4.95
C PRO A 29 10.64 -16.38 -3.67
N LYS A 30 11.43 -16.37 -2.60
CA LYS A 30 11.10 -15.61 -1.39
C LYS A 30 11.18 -14.11 -1.69
N CYS A 31 10.11 -13.38 -1.39
CA CYS A 31 10.12 -11.93 -1.31
C CYS A 31 10.52 -11.53 0.11
N THR A 32 11.62 -10.78 0.25
CA THR A 32 12.17 -10.34 1.55
C THR A 32 12.18 -8.82 1.73
N ASP A 33 11.92 -8.06 0.67
CA ASP A 33 11.87 -6.58 0.68
C ASP A 33 10.47 -6.08 0.32
N LYS A 34 9.95 -6.53 -0.84
CA LYS A 34 8.65 -6.07 -1.36
C LYS A 34 7.98 -7.07 -2.27
N TYR A 35 6.67 -7.01 -2.35
CA TYR A 35 5.87 -7.75 -3.32
C TYR A 35 4.69 -6.89 -3.81
N HIS A 36 4.21 -7.24 -5.00
CA HIS A 36 3.02 -6.64 -5.61
C HIS A 36 1.92 -7.69 -5.68
N THR A 37 0.69 -7.29 -5.42
CA THR A 37 -0.49 -8.14 -5.57
C THR A 37 -1.29 -7.69 -6.78
N PHE A 38 -1.57 -8.62 -7.68
CA PHE A 38 -2.43 -8.42 -8.82
C PHE A 38 -3.72 -9.19 -8.64
N GLN A 39 -4.83 -8.59 -9.07
CA GLN A 39 -6.05 -9.33 -9.37
C GLN A 39 -6.09 -9.64 -10.87
N TYR A 40 -6.70 -10.76 -11.21
CA TYR A 40 -6.96 -11.15 -12.58
C TYR A 40 -8.42 -11.52 -12.76
N LYS A 41 -8.96 -11.19 -13.93
CA LYS A 41 -10.28 -11.61 -14.38
C LYS A 41 -10.17 -12.11 -15.82
N HIS A 42 -10.70 -13.29 -16.10
CA HIS A 42 -10.75 -13.79 -17.47
C HIS A 42 -11.71 -12.95 -18.30
N LYS A 43 -11.31 -12.60 -19.52
CA LYS A 43 -12.06 -11.65 -20.37
C LYS A 43 -13.43 -12.17 -20.81
N THR A 44 -13.60 -13.49 -20.87
CA THR A 44 -14.86 -14.12 -21.33
C THR A 44 -15.54 -15.01 -20.30
N ASP A 45 -14.86 -15.33 -19.18
CA ASP A 45 -15.41 -16.19 -18.13
C ASP A 45 -15.43 -15.38 -16.83
N GLU A 46 -16.60 -14.86 -16.50
CA GLU A 46 -16.78 -13.97 -15.35
C GLU A 46 -16.51 -14.65 -14.01
N ASN A 47 -16.53 -15.99 -13.96
CA ASN A 47 -16.27 -16.76 -12.74
C ASN A 47 -14.78 -17.08 -12.56
N ASN A 48 -13.97 -16.92 -13.60
CA ASN A 48 -12.52 -17.14 -13.53
C ASN A 48 -11.82 -15.86 -13.11
N ILE A 49 -11.87 -15.61 -11.80
CA ILE A 49 -11.24 -14.48 -11.13
C ILE A 49 -10.32 -14.96 -10.02
N GLY A 50 -9.30 -14.18 -9.70
CA GLY A 50 -8.43 -14.48 -8.58
C GLY A 50 -7.37 -13.43 -8.34
N SER A 51 -6.40 -13.76 -7.51
CA SER A 51 -5.25 -12.91 -7.26
C SER A 51 -3.96 -13.71 -7.17
N PHE A 52 -2.85 -13.04 -7.45
CA PHE A 52 -1.51 -13.58 -7.26
C PHE A 52 -0.57 -12.47 -6.79
N PHE A 53 0.62 -12.86 -6.31
CA PHE A 53 1.62 -11.90 -5.88
C PHE A 53 3.02 -12.28 -6.33
N CYS A 54 3.79 -11.26 -6.70
CA CYS A 54 5.13 -11.44 -7.25
C CYS A 54 6.10 -10.36 -6.74
N GLY A 55 7.39 -10.66 -6.85
CA GLY A 55 8.45 -9.71 -6.55
C GLY A 55 8.50 -8.54 -7.53
N GLY A 56 9.30 -7.52 -7.21
CA GLY A 56 9.34 -6.27 -7.97
C GLY A 56 9.67 -6.42 -9.46
N ASP A 57 10.58 -7.31 -9.85
CA ASP A 57 10.99 -7.42 -11.26
C ASP A 57 9.95 -8.12 -12.13
N ALA A 58 9.28 -9.14 -11.59
CA ALA A 58 8.14 -9.76 -12.25
C ALA A 58 6.96 -8.77 -12.36
N ALA A 59 6.70 -8.00 -11.30
CA ALA A 59 5.65 -6.99 -11.30
C ALA A 59 5.84 -5.93 -12.39
N LYS A 60 7.07 -5.44 -12.60
CA LYS A 60 7.41 -4.51 -13.70
C LYS A 60 7.06 -5.08 -15.07
N SER A 61 7.36 -6.36 -15.30
CA SER A 61 7.02 -7.04 -16.55
C SER A 61 5.51 -7.11 -16.76
N PHE A 62 4.74 -7.48 -15.73
CA PHE A 62 3.27 -7.51 -15.83
C PHE A 62 2.67 -6.13 -16.06
N MET A 63 3.12 -5.10 -15.33
CA MET A 63 2.67 -3.72 -15.53
C MET A 63 2.93 -3.25 -16.96
N ARG A 64 4.12 -3.51 -17.51
CA ARG A 64 4.46 -3.16 -18.90
C ARG A 64 3.59 -3.90 -19.91
N LEU A 65 3.35 -5.19 -19.71
CA LEU A 65 2.57 -6.01 -20.63
C LEU A 65 1.08 -5.67 -20.60
N ALA A 66 0.55 -5.31 -19.43
CA ALA A 66 -0.86 -4.98 -19.24
C ALA A 66 -1.16 -3.47 -19.37
N ASN A 67 -0.14 -2.65 -19.66
CA ASN A 67 -0.25 -1.18 -19.70
C ASN A 67 -0.86 -0.58 -18.42
N ILE A 68 -0.46 -1.11 -17.26
CA ILE A 68 -0.94 -0.68 -15.94
C ILE A 68 0.00 0.40 -15.40
N GLU A 69 -0.58 1.52 -14.97
CA GLU A 69 0.17 2.56 -14.27
C GLU A 69 0.48 2.16 -12.82
N PRO A 70 1.63 2.59 -12.25
CA PRO A 70 1.95 2.31 -10.86
C PRO A 70 0.93 2.96 -9.91
N ILE A 71 0.42 2.20 -8.94
CA ILE A 71 -0.48 2.75 -7.91
C ILE A 71 0.29 3.63 -6.92
N LYS A 72 -0.40 4.65 -6.36
CA LYS A 72 0.13 5.44 -5.24
C LYS A 72 0.37 4.50 -4.05
N ILE A 73 1.61 4.51 -3.54
CA ILE A 73 1.96 3.70 -2.37
C ILE A 73 1.28 4.31 -1.14
N PHE A 74 0.30 3.59 -0.60
CA PHE A 74 -0.26 3.89 0.71
C PHE A 74 0.73 3.44 1.79
N ASN A 75 1.05 4.32 2.74
CA ASN A 75 1.85 3.97 3.92
C ASN A 75 0.93 3.90 5.16
N PRO A 76 0.53 2.70 5.62
CA PRO A 76 -0.34 2.57 6.79
C PRO A 76 0.27 3.13 8.08
N LEU A 77 1.59 3.34 8.10
CA LEU A 77 2.32 3.88 9.25
C LEU A 77 2.55 5.40 9.14
N SER A 78 2.19 6.01 8.01
CA SER A 78 2.07 7.46 7.92
C SER A 78 0.76 7.81 8.59
N GLY A 79 0.81 8.41 9.78
CA GLY A 79 -0.38 9.01 10.38
C GLY A 79 -0.84 10.16 9.48
N GLU A 80 -1.82 9.89 8.62
CA GLU A 80 -2.54 10.94 7.91
C GLU A 80 -3.50 11.56 8.92
N SER A 81 -3.10 12.66 9.57
CA SER A 81 -4.05 13.48 10.31
C SER A 81 -4.94 14.19 9.28
N THR A 82 -6.07 13.59 8.94
CA THR A 82 -7.13 14.25 8.17
C THR A 82 -7.73 15.35 9.04
N ASN A 83 -7.11 16.53 9.01
CA ASN A 83 -7.79 17.76 9.39
C ASN A 83 -8.58 18.22 8.16
N ASP A 84 -9.68 17.53 7.89
CA ASP A 84 -10.66 18.02 6.92
C ASP A 84 -11.44 19.13 7.63
N SER A 85 -11.06 20.37 7.35
CA SER A 85 -11.85 21.56 7.66
C SER A 85 -11.71 22.51 6.48
N ASP A 86 -12.58 22.30 5.51
CA ASP A 86 -12.85 23.26 4.43
C ASP A 86 -13.57 24.48 5.04
N GLU A 87 -12.81 25.50 5.48
CA GLU A 87 -13.31 26.86 5.62
C GLU A 87 -12.24 27.86 5.14
N GLU A 88 -12.51 28.50 4.01
CA GLU A 88 -11.85 29.71 3.55
C GLU A 88 -12.55 30.90 4.23
N ASP A 89 -11.91 31.52 5.23
CA ASP A 89 -12.07 32.96 5.47
C ASP A 89 -10.89 33.54 6.29
N THR A 90 -10.81 34.85 6.21
CA THR A 90 -9.69 35.80 6.26
C THR A 90 -8.91 36.05 7.57
N LEU A 91 -7.73 36.66 7.37
CA LEU A 91 -6.76 37.28 8.30
C LEU A 91 -7.30 37.79 9.65
N SER A 92 -6.60 37.46 10.76
CA SER A 92 -6.11 38.47 11.72
C SER A 92 -5.07 37.90 12.70
N GLU A 93 -4.16 38.78 13.08
CA GLU A 93 -3.02 38.59 13.98
C GLU A 93 -3.42 38.76 15.46
N SER A 94 -2.95 37.90 16.38
CA SER A 94 -2.55 38.27 17.75
C SER A 94 -2.14 37.08 18.65
N SER A 95 -0.85 37.09 19.06
CA SER A 95 -0.31 37.02 20.42
C SER A 95 -0.84 36.05 21.52
N LYS A 96 0.17 35.37 22.13
CA LYS A 96 0.41 35.01 23.56
C LYS A 96 -0.11 33.67 24.14
N GLY A 97 0.88 32.90 24.65
CA GLY A 97 0.89 32.11 25.91
C GLY A 97 -0.13 30.96 26.03
N SER A 98 0.19 29.76 26.50
CA SER A 98 0.90 29.44 27.74
C SER A 98 1.13 27.93 27.82
N GLU A 99 2.07 27.55 28.67
CA GLU A 99 2.41 26.20 29.12
C GLU A 99 1.20 25.39 29.60
N ASN A 100 1.27 24.05 29.51
CA ASN A 100 1.01 23.20 30.68
C ASN A 100 1.58 21.79 30.54
N HIS A 101 2.31 21.45 31.61
CA HIS A 101 2.94 20.20 31.98
C HIS A 101 1.90 19.24 32.59
N SER A 102 1.97 17.92 32.32
CA SER A 102 1.74 16.90 33.35
C SER A 102 2.21 15.53 32.91
N SER A 103 3.18 15.02 33.67
CA SER A 103 3.65 13.64 33.76
C SER A 103 2.57 12.69 34.28
N ASN A 104 2.69 11.40 33.95
CA ASN A 104 2.37 10.24 34.80
C ASN A 104 3.06 9.01 34.17
N GLU A 105 4.19 8.54 34.70
CA GLU A 105 4.34 7.58 35.81
C GLU A 105 3.95 6.14 35.43
N ASP A 106 5.01 5.34 35.25
CA ASP A 106 5.22 3.94 35.57
C ASP A 106 4.03 3.08 36.03
N TYR A 107 3.85 1.94 35.35
CA TYR A 107 3.56 0.69 36.06
C TYR A 107 4.39 -0.49 35.53
N LYS A 108 4.85 -1.25 36.52
CA LYS A 108 5.97 -2.18 36.58
C LYS A 108 5.48 -3.63 36.48
N LYS A 109 6.19 -4.42 35.66
CA LYS A 109 6.67 -5.80 35.90
C LYS A 109 5.77 -6.77 36.67
N LYS A 110 5.42 -7.89 36.04
CA LYS A 110 5.54 -9.21 36.66
C LYS A 110 5.94 -10.26 35.63
#